data_AF-A0A368BA11-F1
#
_entry.id   AF-A0A368BA11-F1
#
_cell.length_a   1.000
_cell.length_b   1.000
_cell.length_c   1.000
_cell.angle_alpha   90.00
_cell.angle_beta   90.00
_cell.angle_gamma   90.00
#
_symmetry.space_group_name_H-M   'P 1'
#
loop_
_entity.id
_entity.type
_entity.pdbx_description
1 polymer ?
#
loop_
_entity_poly.entity_id
_entity_poly.type
_entity_poly.pdbx_seq_one_letter_code
_entity_poly.pdbx_strand_id
1 'polypeptide(L)'
;MGKVRRFYFINKITVIFFSLLLAFSQDIEAKGILSKLKDLKSRIIGKKKQETPTSILFLGDSMSMGAFGSTLDTKLRDAGFEVHTYVAGGATPYYWLGQYQTISSDIGFWEKTPKQERRLKNIQAVPKVEDLLEICDPDIVVVQTGTNLYSSLRSKRREEFENVKLVKGLCRDMAEAASKGGRRCYWIAPPESHPARFSFELQEQMSEIMESSIKPFARFYDSRKVTEFVDPYPETDGIHYGATEAKAWADNVIKDFLKYVGVEAVGRRALDPSEPFDNKSYKIKKAEPVDPSAIVWGEIDVQVRLKTKTIMPNVKSVTYRSCLVLYEYEVIKVDSGYYPYEMLRIAHFGVYNRKYTPKSRYRIGYEKAWKLMPLTVYPSISKIQMFDDLEVDFDKPIYVIKQS
;
A
#
# COMPACT_ATOMS: atom_id res chain seq x y z
N MET A 1 -42.10 -61.87 -37.94
CA MET A 1 -42.44 -60.93 -39.03
C MET A 1 -41.56 -59.67 -38.89
N GLY A 2 -40.82 -59.30 -39.94
CA GLY A 2 -40.06 -58.02 -40.16
C GLY A 2 -38.89 -57.71 -39.20
N LYS A 3 -37.58 -57.91 -39.49
CA LYS A 3 -36.65 -57.15 -40.40
C LYS A 3 -36.76 -55.62 -40.19
N VAL A 4 -35.72 -54.82 -39.91
CA VAL A 4 -34.46 -54.61 -40.67
C VAL A 4 -33.36 -53.89 -39.83
N ARG A 5 -32.15 -54.51 -39.81
CA ARG A 5 -30.74 -54.05 -39.94
C ARG A 5 -30.30 -52.57 -39.78
N ARG A 6 -29.14 -52.39 -39.09
CA ARG A 6 -27.96 -51.58 -39.51
C ARG A 6 -26.69 -52.11 -38.79
N PHE A 7 -25.88 -52.92 -39.47
CA PHE A 7 -24.57 -52.60 -40.09
C PHE A 7 -23.39 -52.37 -39.11
N TYR A 8 -22.64 -53.44 -38.88
CA TYR A 8 -21.21 -53.44 -38.51
C TYR A 8 -20.39 -53.51 -39.80
N PHE A 9 -19.28 -52.77 -39.89
CA PHE A 9 -18.13 -53.17 -40.71
C PHE A 9 -16.83 -52.65 -40.10
N ILE A 10 -15.97 -53.60 -39.74
CA ILE A 10 -14.55 -53.45 -39.40
C ILE A 10 -13.77 -54.19 -40.51
N ASN A 11 -12.56 -53.70 -40.79
CA ASN A 11 -11.41 -54.33 -41.47
C ASN A 11 -11.19 -54.12 -42.98
N LYS A 12 -10.03 -53.49 -43.24
CA LYS A 12 -8.91 -53.86 -44.12
C LYS A 12 -9.15 -54.07 -45.62
N ILE A 13 -8.38 -53.33 -46.44
CA ILE A 13 -7.71 -53.75 -47.70
C ILE A 13 -6.61 -52.69 -47.95
N THR A 14 -5.32 -53.01 -47.79
CA THR A 14 -4.39 -53.72 -48.69
C THR A 14 -3.76 -52.82 -49.76
N VAL A 15 -2.45 -52.66 -49.57
CA VAL A 15 -1.39 -52.13 -50.41
C VAL A 15 -1.48 -52.62 -51.87
N ILE A 16 -1.33 -51.70 -52.83
CA ILE A 16 -0.89 -52.04 -54.19
C ILE A 16 0.36 -51.23 -54.52
N PHE A 17 1.44 -51.99 -54.70
CA PHE A 17 2.73 -51.62 -55.27
C PHE A 17 2.56 -51.18 -56.73
N PHE A 18 3.20 -50.08 -57.13
CA PHE A 18 3.62 -49.89 -58.51
C PHE A 18 5.11 -49.57 -58.52
N SER A 19 5.88 -50.55 -58.96
CA SER A 19 7.29 -50.44 -59.26
C SER A 19 7.44 -50.03 -60.72
N LEU A 20 8.13 -48.92 -60.99
CA LEU A 20 8.87 -48.77 -62.24
C LEU A 20 10.15 -48.00 -61.97
N LEU A 21 11.25 -48.72 -62.09
CA LEU A 21 12.62 -48.22 -62.01
C LEU A 21 12.86 -47.19 -63.12
N LEU A 22 13.43 -46.05 -62.73
CA LEU A 22 14.56 -45.48 -63.45
C LEU A 22 15.62 -45.14 -62.40
N ALA A 23 16.67 -45.95 -62.42
CA ALA A 23 17.91 -45.69 -61.72
C ALA A 23 18.55 -44.43 -62.31
N PHE A 24 19.02 -43.55 -61.43
CA PHE A 24 20.24 -42.74 -61.47
C PHE A 24 20.04 -41.49 -60.62
N SER A 25 20.97 -41.24 -59.70
CA SER A 25 21.07 -40.09 -58.79
C SER A 25 20.30 -40.17 -57.45
N GLN A 26 20.45 -41.26 -56.71
CA GLN A 26 20.19 -41.28 -55.26
C GLN A 26 21.52 -41.13 -54.52
N ASP A 27 21.93 -39.90 -54.23
CA ASP A 27 22.82 -39.62 -53.08
C ASP A 27 22.98 -38.12 -52.76
N ILE A 28 22.63 -37.23 -53.69
CA ILE A 28 22.79 -35.78 -53.49
C ILE A 28 21.49 -35.12 -52.97
N GLU A 29 20.31 -35.61 -53.36
CA GLU A 29 19.03 -35.02 -52.94
C GLU A 29 18.56 -35.46 -51.54
N ALA A 30 18.95 -36.65 -51.08
CA ALA A 30 18.57 -37.15 -49.76
C ALA A 30 19.17 -36.31 -48.63
N LYS A 31 20.40 -35.78 -48.79
CA LYS A 31 21.04 -34.89 -47.81
C LYS A 31 20.41 -33.49 -47.75
N GLY A 32 19.89 -32.99 -48.88
CA GLY A 32 19.17 -31.72 -48.96
C GLY A 32 17.78 -31.78 -48.29
N ILE A 33 17.09 -32.91 -48.45
CA ILE A 33 15.76 -33.12 -47.85
C ILE A 33 15.88 -33.47 -46.36
N LEU A 34 16.87 -34.27 -45.95
CA LEU A 34 17.13 -34.58 -44.53
C LEU A 34 17.66 -33.39 -43.73
N SER A 35 18.45 -32.50 -44.34
CA SER A 35 18.87 -31.24 -43.69
C SER A 35 17.70 -30.29 -43.53
N LYS A 36 16.84 -30.12 -44.55
CA LYS A 36 15.59 -29.35 -44.44
C LYS A 36 14.60 -29.96 -43.45
N LEU A 37 14.52 -31.28 -43.33
CA LEU A 37 13.69 -31.98 -42.31
C LEU A 37 14.26 -31.87 -40.90
N LYS A 38 15.60 -31.83 -40.73
CA LYS A 38 16.23 -31.51 -39.44
C LYS A 38 16.01 -30.05 -39.06
N ASP A 39 16.02 -29.14 -40.02
CA ASP A 39 15.75 -27.72 -39.81
C ASP A 39 14.26 -27.42 -39.59
N LEU A 40 13.38 -28.22 -40.21
CA LEU A 40 11.94 -28.21 -39.90
C LEU A 40 11.69 -28.83 -38.53
N LYS A 41 12.36 -29.94 -38.17
CA LYS A 41 12.29 -30.50 -36.81
C LYS A 41 12.88 -29.57 -35.76
N SER A 42 13.95 -28.82 -36.02
CA SER A 42 14.48 -27.83 -35.07
C SER A 42 13.59 -26.58 -34.96
N ARG A 43 12.79 -26.28 -35.99
CA ARG A 43 11.72 -25.25 -35.94
C ARG A 43 10.41 -25.75 -35.32
N ILE A 44 10.10 -27.05 -35.40
CA ILE A 44 8.89 -27.70 -34.87
C ILE A 44 9.10 -28.25 -33.45
N ILE A 45 10.33 -28.61 -33.07
CA ILE A 45 10.77 -28.75 -31.67
C ILE A 45 10.80 -27.32 -31.14
N GLY A 46 9.66 -26.89 -30.61
CA GLY A 46 9.35 -25.49 -30.37
C GLY A 46 10.52 -24.73 -29.78
N LYS A 47 10.78 -23.54 -30.33
CA LYS A 47 11.30 -22.45 -29.50
C LYS A 47 10.45 -22.48 -28.24
N LYS A 48 11.00 -22.95 -27.12
CA LYS A 48 10.38 -22.75 -25.80
C LYS A 48 10.03 -21.28 -25.80
N LYS A 49 8.73 -20.97 -25.86
CA LYS A 49 8.24 -19.60 -25.71
C LYS A 49 8.90 -19.15 -24.42
N GLN A 50 9.80 -18.18 -24.50
CA GLN A 50 10.51 -17.70 -23.33
C GLN A 50 9.40 -17.20 -22.40
N GLU A 51 9.06 -18.00 -21.40
CA GLU A 51 7.92 -17.71 -20.54
C GLU A 51 8.28 -16.43 -19.82
N THR A 52 7.47 -15.39 -20.01
CA THR A 52 7.65 -14.13 -19.31
C THR A 52 7.56 -14.41 -17.82
N PRO A 53 8.57 -14.02 -17.02
CA PRO A 53 8.53 -14.22 -15.59
C PRO A 53 7.27 -13.60 -15.00
N THR A 54 6.67 -14.29 -14.04
CA THR A 54 5.50 -13.80 -13.30
C THR A 54 5.87 -12.52 -12.59
N SER A 55 5.07 -11.47 -12.80
CA SER A 55 5.37 -10.14 -12.30
C SER A 55 4.69 -9.86 -10.96
N ILE A 56 5.41 -9.22 -10.05
CA ILE A 56 4.95 -8.82 -8.72
C ILE A 56 5.05 -7.31 -8.58
N LEU A 57 3.98 -6.66 -8.13
CA LEU A 57 4.03 -5.32 -7.56
C LEU A 57 4.06 -5.42 -6.04
N PHE A 58 5.17 -5.02 -5.41
CA PHE A 58 5.32 -5.00 -3.95
C PHE A 58 5.16 -3.57 -3.42
N LEU A 59 4.08 -3.33 -2.67
CA LEU A 59 3.79 -2.08 -1.98
C LEU A 59 4.08 -2.21 -0.48
N GLY A 60 4.83 -1.28 0.10
CA GLY A 60 5.26 -1.37 1.51
C GLY A 60 5.21 -0.05 2.28
N ASP A 61 5.20 -0.12 3.61
CA ASP A 61 5.37 1.03 4.49
C ASP A 61 6.80 1.13 5.09
N SER A 62 6.98 1.87 6.19
CA SER A 62 8.29 2.03 6.84
C SER A 62 8.93 0.71 7.27
N MET A 63 8.14 -0.32 7.57
CA MET A 63 8.66 -1.64 7.93
C MET A 63 9.38 -2.31 6.75
N SER A 64 8.95 -2.01 5.53
CA SER A 64 9.58 -2.49 4.29
C SER A 64 10.79 -1.66 3.85
N MET A 65 11.06 -0.51 4.46
CA MET A 65 12.24 0.30 4.11
C MET A 65 13.56 -0.38 4.53
N GLY A 66 13.51 -1.16 5.61
CA GLY A 66 14.66 -1.79 6.24
C GLY A 66 14.93 -3.23 5.79
N ALA A 67 15.40 -4.04 6.74
CA ALA A 67 15.84 -5.41 6.48
C ALA A 67 14.69 -6.32 6.02
N PHE A 68 13.48 -6.17 6.57
CA PHE A 68 12.32 -6.98 6.16
C PHE A 68 12.05 -6.85 4.66
N GLY A 69 11.79 -5.63 4.16
CA GLY A 69 11.43 -5.43 2.76
C GLY A 69 12.58 -5.76 1.81
N SER A 70 13.82 -5.44 2.19
CA SER A 70 15.01 -5.79 1.39
C SER A 70 15.20 -7.30 1.26
N THR A 71 14.96 -8.05 2.34
CA THR A 71 15.04 -9.51 2.34
C THR A 71 13.88 -10.15 1.58
N LEU A 72 12.65 -9.65 1.74
CA LEU A 72 11.51 -10.15 0.98
C LEU A 72 11.66 -9.91 -0.52
N ASP A 73 12.02 -8.68 -0.94
CA ASP A 73 12.31 -8.35 -2.35
C ASP A 73 13.36 -9.28 -2.95
N THR A 74 14.49 -9.46 -2.25
CA THR A 74 15.57 -10.34 -2.70
C THR A 74 15.08 -11.76 -2.89
N LYS A 75 14.33 -12.31 -1.92
CA LYS A 75 13.84 -13.69 -1.99
C LYS A 75 12.76 -13.91 -3.05
N LEU A 76 11.92 -12.91 -3.29
CA LEU A 76 10.97 -12.95 -4.41
C LEU A 76 11.72 -13.00 -5.75
N ARG A 77 12.77 -12.18 -5.91
CA ARG A 77 13.60 -12.20 -7.12
C ARG A 77 14.38 -13.50 -7.28
N ASP A 78 14.98 -14.01 -6.20
CA ASP A 78 15.71 -15.28 -6.19
C ASP A 78 14.80 -16.47 -6.51
N ALA A 79 13.52 -16.37 -6.14
CA ALA A 79 12.50 -17.35 -6.51
C ALA A 79 12.08 -17.25 -7.98
N GLY A 80 12.59 -16.30 -8.76
CA GLY A 80 12.36 -16.17 -10.20
C GLY A 80 11.24 -15.21 -10.60
N PHE A 81 10.70 -14.41 -9.68
CA PHE A 81 9.69 -13.40 -10.00
C PHE A 81 10.33 -12.11 -10.56
N GLU A 82 9.65 -11.47 -11.50
CA GLU A 82 9.95 -10.08 -11.84
C GLU A 82 9.29 -9.16 -10.82
N VAL A 83 10.05 -8.46 -9.98
CA VAL A 83 9.47 -7.65 -8.90
C VAL A 83 9.61 -6.16 -9.17
N HIS A 84 8.53 -5.41 -8.96
CA HIS A 84 8.45 -3.96 -8.94
C HIS A 84 8.11 -3.53 -7.50
N THR A 85 9.10 -3.03 -6.78
CA THR A 85 8.97 -2.67 -5.35
C THR A 85 8.81 -1.17 -5.22
N TYR A 86 7.78 -0.74 -4.49
CA TYR A 86 7.49 0.64 -4.14
C TYR A 86 7.13 0.72 -2.66
N VAL A 87 7.97 1.41 -1.89
CA VAL A 87 7.83 1.50 -0.44
C VAL A 87 7.88 2.97 -0.04
N ALA A 88 6.92 3.39 0.78
CA ALA A 88 6.87 4.75 1.31
C ALA A 88 6.77 4.71 2.85
N GLY A 89 7.71 5.35 3.54
CA GLY A 89 7.70 5.44 4.99
C GLY A 89 6.42 6.12 5.49
N GLY A 90 5.80 5.55 6.53
CA GLY A 90 4.53 6.04 7.10
C GLY A 90 3.29 5.74 6.26
N ALA A 91 3.42 5.00 5.15
CA ALA A 91 2.29 4.76 4.26
C ALA A 91 1.13 4.04 4.94
N THR A 92 -0.06 4.46 4.52
CA THR A 92 -1.37 3.85 4.75
C THR A 92 -2.06 3.74 3.38
N PRO A 93 -3.24 3.10 3.26
CA PRO A 93 -4.01 3.12 2.01
C PRO A 93 -4.23 4.52 1.39
N TYR A 94 -4.25 5.59 2.17
CA TYR A 94 -4.34 6.97 1.66
C TYR A 94 -3.20 7.33 0.67
N TYR A 95 -2.01 6.78 0.88
CA TYR A 95 -0.85 7.06 0.04
C TYR A 95 -1.05 6.46 -1.35
N TRP A 96 -1.58 5.25 -1.39
CA TRP A 96 -1.64 4.42 -2.58
C TRP A 96 -2.90 4.62 -3.41
N LEU A 97 -4.06 4.83 -2.78
CA LEU A 97 -5.33 4.89 -3.49
C LEU A 97 -5.50 6.23 -4.24
N GLY A 98 -5.85 6.15 -5.53
CA GLY A 98 -6.01 7.30 -6.41
C GLY A 98 -7.20 8.20 -6.09
N GLN A 99 -8.19 7.68 -5.35
CA GLN A 99 -9.33 8.48 -4.88
C GLN A 99 -8.95 9.50 -3.78
N TYR A 100 -7.73 9.41 -3.24
CA TYR A 100 -7.21 10.37 -2.27
C TYR A 100 -6.14 11.26 -2.90
N GLN A 101 -5.96 12.44 -2.31
CA GLN A 101 -4.94 13.39 -2.73
C GLN A 101 -3.55 12.75 -2.81
N THR A 102 -2.70 13.31 -3.67
CA THR A 102 -1.30 12.92 -3.74
C THR A 102 -0.60 13.28 -2.44
N ILE A 103 0.08 12.30 -1.84
CA ILE A 103 0.78 12.45 -0.57
C ILE A 103 2.29 12.40 -0.82
N SER A 104 3.02 13.35 -0.26
CA SER A 104 4.48 13.32 -0.18
C SER A 104 4.92 12.39 0.96
N SER A 105 6.02 11.67 0.79
CA SER A 105 6.70 11.00 1.92
C SER A 105 8.02 11.70 2.19
N ASP A 106 8.22 12.15 3.42
CA ASP A 106 9.45 12.78 3.95
C ASP A 106 10.23 11.85 4.89
N ILE A 107 9.70 10.66 5.17
CA ILE A 107 10.29 9.62 6.02
C ILE A 107 11.20 8.70 5.19
N GLY A 108 10.91 8.57 3.89
CA GLY A 108 11.73 7.82 2.95
C GLY A 108 10.90 7.12 1.90
N PHE A 109 11.50 6.92 0.73
CA PHE A 109 10.90 6.21 -0.39
C PHE A 109 11.91 5.27 -1.01
N TRP A 110 11.49 4.03 -1.28
CA TRP A 110 12.30 3.04 -1.98
C TRP A 110 11.54 2.50 -3.18
N GLU A 111 12.19 2.59 -4.33
CA GLU A 111 11.73 2.04 -5.59
C GLU A 111 12.77 1.06 -6.11
N LYS A 112 12.35 -0.13 -6.50
CA LYS A 112 13.22 -1.12 -7.16
C LYS A 112 12.45 -1.88 -8.22
N THR A 113 12.77 -1.61 -9.47
CA THR A 113 12.22 -2.28 -10.65
C THR A 113 13.33 -3.10 -11.31
N PRO A 114 13.02 -3.92 -12.33
CA PRO A 114 14.05 -4.60 -13.11
C PRO A 114 15.05 -3.66 -13.80
N LYS A 115 14.68 -2.38 -13.98
CA LYS A 115 15.47 -1.39 -14.70
C LYS A 115 16.27 -0.47 -13.79
N GLN A 116 15.84 -0.28 -12.54
CA GLN A 116 16.46 0.67 -11.63
C GLN A 116 16.20 0.36 -10.17
N GLU A 117 17.11 0.81 -9.32
CA GLU A 117 16.88 0.94 -7.88
C GLU A 117 17.16 2.37 -7.44
N ARG A 118 16.23 2.93 -6.67
CA ARG A 118 16.29 4.31 -6.18
C ARG A 118 15.78 4.35 -4.74
N ARG A 119 16.58 4.96 -3.85
CA ARG A 119 16.18 5.26 -2.47
C ARG A 119 16.27 6.77 -2.26
N LEU A 120 15.16 7.38 -1.90
CA LEU A 120 15.04 8.80 -1.66
C LEU A 120 14.73 9.05 -0.19
N LYS A 121 15.28 10.13 0.36
CA LYS A 121 14.88 10.60 1.69
C LYS A 121 13.48 11.21 1.66
N ASN A 122 13.12 11.83 0.54
CA ASN A 122 11.82 12.43 0.32
C ASN A 122 11.33 12.24 -1.12
N ILE A 123 10.02 12.17 -1.28
CA ILE A 123 9.34 12.19 -2.58
C ILE A 123 8.11 13.09 -2.48
N GLN A 124 7.90 13.94 -3.49
CA GLN A 124 6.78 14.88 -3.50
C GLN A 124 5.43 14.19 -3.76
N ALA A 125 5.45 13.08 -4.48
CA ALA A 125 4.27 12.35 -4.87
C ALA A 125 4.55 10.85 -4.83
N VAL A 126 3.94 10.14 -3.88
CA VAL A 126 3.93 8.68 -3.89
C VAL A 126 3.02 8.21 -5.05
N PRO A 127 3.50 7.31 -5.93
CA PRO A 127 2.70 6.80 -7.03
C PRO A 127 1.44 6.09 -6.55
N LYS A 128 0.34 6.23 -7.30
CA LYS A 128 -0.94 5.58 -6.98
C LYS A 128 -0.96 4.15 -7.48
N VAL A 129 -1.67 3.27 -6.77
CA VAL A 129 -1.75 1.84 -7.09
C VAL A 129 -2.35 1.64 -8.47
N GLU A 130 -3.35 2.43 -8.86
CA GLU A 130 -3.98 2.35 -10.17
C GLU A 130 -2.97 2.63 -11.29
N ASP A 131 -2.15 3.67 -11.15
CA ASP A 131 -1.09 3.99 -12.12
C ASP A 131 -0.03 2.88 -12.17
N LEU A 132 0.37 2.36 -11.00
CA LEU A 132 1.36 1.27 -10.91
C LEU A 132 0.84 -0.03 -11.54
N LEU A 133 -0.46 -0.32 -11.43
CA LEU A 133 -1.07 -1.48 -12.08
C LEU A 133 -1.06 -1.36 -13.61
N GLU A 134 -1.22 -0.16 -14.15
CA GLU A 134 -1.13 0.10 -15.59
C GLU A 134 0.31 0.05 -16.11
N ILE A 135 1.25 0.61 -15.35
CA ILE A 135 2.66 0.70 -15.73
C ILE A 135 3.37 -0.66 -15.61
N CYS A 136 3.14 -1.37 -14.50
CA CYS A 136 3.86 -2.61 -14.18
C CYS A 136 3.14 -3.87 -14.72
N ASP A 137 1.84 -3.80 -15.03
CA ASP A 137 0.97 -4.94 -15.34
C ASP A 137 1.27 -6.20 -14.51
N PRO A 138 1.18 -6.12 -13.16
CA PRO A 138 1.58 -7.23 -12.31
C PRO A 138 0.57 -8.39 -12.37
N ASP A 139 1.06 -9.63 -12.30
CA ASP A 139 0.24 -10.82 -12.06
C ASP A 139 -0.22 -10.90 -10.60
N ILE A 140 0.63 -10.43 -9.68
CA ILE A 140 0.43 -10.50 -8.23
C ILE A 140 0.75 -9.15 -7.60
N VAL A 141 -0.10 -8.68 -6.69
CA VAL A 141 0.19 -7.53 -5.85
C VAL A 141 0.44 -7.99 -4.42
N VAL A 142 1.63 -7.70 -3.91
CA VAL A 142 2.00 -7.91 -2.51
C VAL A 142 1.88 -6.58 -1.78
N VAL A 143 1.09 -6.53 -0.72
CA VAL A 143 0.91 -5.32 0.09
C VAL A 143 1.37 -5.58 1.51
N GLN A 144 2.36 -4.83 2.00
CA GLN A 144 2.71 -4.77 3.42
C GLN A 144 2.36 -3.39 3.98
N THR A 145 1.28 -3.33 4.74
CA THR A 145 0.89 -2.12 5.48
C THR A 145 -0.11 -2.46 6.57
N GLY A 146 -0.28 -1.54 7.52
CA GLY A 146 -1.34 -1.59 8.53
C GLY A 146 -0.93 -0.98 9.87
N THR A 147 0.37 -0.90 10.16
CA THR A 147 0.86 -0.40 11.45
C THR A 147 0.45 1.06 11.66
N ASN A 148 0.51 1.85 10.60
CA ASN A 148 0.11 3.26 10.64
C ASN A 148 -1.41 3.44 10.83
N LEU A 149 -2.23 2.41 10.61
CA LEU A 149 -3.68 2.45 10.83
C LEU A 149 -4.08 2.37 12.31
N TYR A 150 -3.16 2.00 13.23
CA TYR A 150 -3.44 2.08 14.68
C TYR A 150 -3.73 3.50 15.15
N SER A 151 -3.27 4.52 14.40
CA SER A 151 -3.64 5.92 14.64
C SER A 151 -5.11 6.17 14.33
N SER A 152 -5.58 5.68 13.18
CA SER A 152 -6.98 5.74 12.75
C SER A 152 -7.91 4.95 13.68
N LEU A 153 -7.53 3.73 14.09
CA LEU A 153 -8.37 2.87 14.93
C LEU A 153 -8.61 3.45 16.33
N ARG A 154 -7.59 4.12 16.90
CA ARG A 154 -7.66 4.71 18.25
C ARG A 154 -7.89 6.21 18.25
N SER A 155 -8.29 6.77 17.12
CA SER A 155 -8.63 8.18 17.04
C SER A 155 -9.67 8.51 18.10
N LYS A 156 -9.41 9.56 18.89
CA LYS A 156 -10.38 10.08 19.87
C LYS A 156 -11.34 11.10 19.24
N ARG A 157 -11.25 11.34 17.93
CA ARG A 157 -12.09 12.32 17.20
C ARG A 157 -13.42 11.75 16.73
N ARG A 158 -13.50 10.43 16.63
CA ARG A 158 -14.68 9.71 16.19
C ARG A 158 -15.03 8.67 17.25
N GLU A 159 -16.30 8.34 17.29
CA GLU A 159 -16.77 7.17 18.02
C GLU A 159 -16.03 5.92 17.52
N GLU A 160 -15.80 4.95 18.40
CA GLU A 160 -15.06 3.73 18.09
C GLU A 160 -15.60 3.02 16.84
N PHE A 161 -16.92 2.98 16.67
CA PHE A 161 -17.56 2.33 15.53
C PHE A 161 -17.20 3.00 14.18
N GLU A 162 -17.03 4.32 14.15
CA GLU A 162 -16.61 5.05 12.94
C GLU A 162 -15.12 4.85 12.64
N ASN A 163 -14.28 4.71 13.67
CA ASN A 163 -12.88 4.31 13.48
C ASN A 163 -12.75 2.92 12.86
N VAL A 164 -13.51 1.96 13.41
CA VAL A 164 -13.58 0.60 12.86
C VAL A 164 -14.05 0.64 11.41
N LYS A 165 -15.13 1.37 11.11
CA LYS A 165 -15.66 1.52 9.76
C LYS A 165 -14.65 2.15 8.79
N LEU A 166 -13.90 3.15 9.23
CA LEU A 166 -12.85 3.79 8.43
C LEU A 166 -11.73 2.81 8.09
N VAL A 167 -11.18 2.11 9.09
CA VAL A 167 -10.12 1.11 8.87
C VAL A 167 -10.61 0.00 7.95
N LYS A 168 -11.84 -0.51 8.17
CA LYS A 168 -12.48 -1.49 7.27
C LYS A 168 -12.54 -0.99 5.83
N GLY A 169 -13.03 0.24 5.62
CA GLY A 169 -13.12 0.86 4.29
C GLY A 169 -11.77 0.97 3.60
N LEU A 170 -10.76 1.51 4.29
CA LEU A 170 -9.41 1.67 3.74
C LEU A 170 -8.76 0.34 3.36
N CYS A 171 -8.87 -0.68 4.22
CA CYS A 171 -8.33 -2.00 3.94
C CYS A 171 -9.06 -2.68 2.77
N ARG A 172 -10.39 -2.60 2.76
CA ARG A 172 -11.22 -3.14 1.68
C ARG A 172 -10.87 -2.49 0.34
N ASP A 173 -10.91 -1.17 0.27
CA ASP A 173 -10.73 -0.42 -0.97
C ASP A 173 -9.32 -0.64 -1.55
N MET A 174 -8.30 -0.73 -0.68
CA MET A 174 -6.93 -1.05 -1.13
C MET A 174 -6.81 -2.48 -1.66
N ALA A 175 -7.40 -3.47 -0.99
CA ALA A 175 -7.36 -4.86 -1.44
C ALA A 175 -8.16 -5.06 -2.74
N GLU A 176 -9.30 -4.38 -2.89
CA GLU A 176 -10.08 -4.35 -4.12
C GLU A 176 -9.28 -3.70 -5.26
N ALA A 177 -8.65 -2.55 -5.02
CA ALA A 177 -7.81 -1.89 -6.02
C ALA A 177 -6.64 -2.79 -6.45
N ALA A 178 -5.95 -3.43 -5.50
CA ALA A 178 -4.83 -4.33 -5.76
C ALA A 178 -5.23 -5.60 -6.52
N SER A 179 -6.46 -6.10 -6.36
CA SER A 179 -6.98 -7.27 -7.07
C SER A 179 -7.66 -6.95 -8.41
N LYS A 180 -7.79 -5.66 -8.74
CA LYS A 180 -8.45 -5.19 -9.96
C LYS A 180 -7.84 -5.84 -11.21
N GLY A 181 -8.71 -6.24 -12.14
CA GLY A 181 -8.31 -6.94 -13.37
C GLY A 181 -8.01 -8.43 -13.19
N GLY A 182 -8.42 -9.03 -12.07
CA GLY A 182 -8.23 -10.46 -11.79
C GLY A 182 -6.84 -10.79 -11.22
N ARG A 183 -6.14 -9.79 -10.68
CA ARG A 183 -4.80 -9.96 -10.11
C ARG A 183 -4.89 -10.66 -8.76
N ARG A 184 -3.92 -11.53 -8.47
CA ARG A 184 -3.80 -12.12 -7.14
C ARG A 184 -3.31 -11.07 -6.17
N CYS A 185 -3.91 -10.99 -4.99
CA CYS A 185 -3.45 -10.08 -3.95
C CYS A 185 -2.99 -10.89 -2.72
N TYR A 186 -1.82 -10.55 -2.20
CA TYR A 186 -1.25 -11.12 -0.97
C TYR A 186 -0.95 -9.98 0.01
N TRP A 187 -1.66 -9.96 1.13
CA TRP A 187 -1.57 -8.90 2.12
C TRP A 187 -0.83 -9.38 3.36
N ILE A 188 0.28 -8.70 3.68
CA ILE A 188 1.09 -8.90 4.87
C ILE A 188 0.66 -7.89 5.92
N ALA A 189 -0.07 -8.36 6.93
CA ALA A 189 -0.50 -7.55 8.06
C ALA A 189 0.70 -7.15 8.94
N PRO A 190 0.54 -6.14 9.81
CA PRO A 190 1.58 -5.72 10.75
C PRO A 190 2.14 -6.86 11.59
N PRO A 191 3.44 -6.85 11.92
CA PRO A 191 3.99 -7.75 12.93
C PRO A 191 3.50 -7.35 14.32
N GLU A 192 3.79 -8.19 15.30
CA GLU A 192 3.54 -7.87 16.70
C GLU A 192 4.27 -6.58 17.09
N SER A 193 3.61 -5.69 17.82
CA SER A 193 4.25 -4.50 18.39
C SER A 193 4.41 -4.69 19.91
N HIS A 194 5.30 -3.91 20.52
CA HIS A 194 5.46 -3.97 21.98
C HIS A 194 4.11 -3.65 22.68
N PRO A 195 3.65 -4.45 23.66
CA PRO A 195 2.32 -4.31 24.26
C PRO A 195 2.09 -2.97 24.96
N ALA A 196 3.14 -2.33 25.49
CA ALA A 196 3.05 -0.99 26.07
C ALA A 196 2.88 0.12 25.01
N ARG A 197 3.18 -0.15 23.74
CA ARG A 197 2.93 0.75 22.62
C ARG A 197 1.53 0.53 22.06
N PHE A 198 1.21 -0.72 21.71
CA PHE A 198 -0.10 -1.20 21.25
C PHE A 198 -0.48 -2.46 22.05
N SER A 199 -1.52 -2.42 22.87
CA SER A 199 -1.89 -3.58 23.70
C SER A 199 -2.27 -4.79 22.85
N PHE A 200 -2.13 -6.01 23.38
CA PHE A 200 -2.47 -7.22 22.62
C PHE A 200 -3.92 -7.23 22.13
N GLU A 201 -4.86 -6.72 22.94
CA GLU A 201 -6.27 -6.61 22.58
C GLU A 201 -6.48 -5.67 21.39
N LEU A 202 -5.77 -4.54 21.38
CA LEU A 202 -5.82 -3.62 20.25
C LEU A 202 -5.21 -4.25 18.99
N GLN A 203 -4.12 -4.98 19.13
CA GLN A 203 -3.49 -5.67 18.02
C GLN A 203 -4.40 -6.75 17.43
N GLU A 204 -5.11 -7.48 18.28
CA GLU A 204 -6.13 -8.46 17.88
C GLU A 204 -7.29 -7.79 17.16
N GLN A 205 -7.85 -6.72 17.74
CA GLN A 205 -8.93 -5.95 17.14
C GLN A 205 -8.54 -5.44 15.73
N MET A 206 -7.33 -4.90 15.58
CA MET A 206 -6.82 -4.46 14.28
C MET A 206 -6.74 -5.63 13.29
N SER A 207 -6.17 -6.77 13.69
CA SER A 207 -6.02 -7.92 12.80
C SER A 207 -7.38 -8.48 12.35
N GLU A 208 -8.36 -8.61 13.26
CA GLU A 208 -9.71 -9.09 12.92
C GLU A 208 -10.41 -8.15 11.92
N ILE A 209 -10.28 -6.84 12.14
CA ILE A 209 -10.81 -5.81 11.24
C ILE A 209 -10.18 -5.93 9.84
N MET A 210 -8.85 -6.01 9.79
CA MET A 210 -8.11 -6.13 8.54
C MET A 210 -8.46 -7.44 7.83
N GLU A 211 -8.38 -8.57 8.53
CA GLU A 211 -8.63 -9.90 7.98
C GLU A 211 -10.02 -10.00 7.35
N SER A 212 -11.06 -9.56 8.08
CA SER A 212 -12.45 -9.60 7.57
C SER A 212 -12.67 -8.69 6.36
N SER A 213 -11.94 -7.58 6.27
CA SER A 213 -12.06 -6.62 5.16
C SER A 213 -11.28 -7.04 3.91
N ILE A 214 -10.19 -7.78 4.09
CA ILE A 214 -9.21 -8.10 3.05
C ILE A 214 -9.46 -9.49 2.45
N LYS A 215 -9.90 -10.47 3.25
CA LYS A 215 -10.14 -11.86 2.82
C LYS A 215 -10.98 -12.02 1.54
N PRO A 216 -11.99 -11.18 1.25
CA PRO A 216 -12.74 -11.30 -0.01
C PRO A 216 -11.91 -11.02 -1.27
N PHE A 217 -10.81 -10.28 -1.14
CA PHE A 217 -10.00 -9.80 -2.28
C PHE A 217 -8.58 -10.35 -2.31
N ALA A 218 -8.07 -10.83 -1.17
CA ALA A 218 -6.66 -11.18 -1.02
C ALA A 218 -6.40 -12.31 -0.02
N ARG A 219 -5.26 -12.98 -0.18
CA ARG A 219 -4.67 -13.83 0.87
C ARG A 219 -4.16 -12.94 2.00
N PHE A 220 -4.80 -13.02 3.16
CA PHE A 220 -4.36 -12.32 4.37
C PHE A 220 -3.32 -13.15 5.15
N TYR A 221 -2.18 -12.54 5.47
CA TYR A 221 -1.10 -13.09 6.29
C TYR A 221 -0.97 -12.28 7.58
N ASP A 222 -1.34 -12.87 8.71
CA ASP A 222 -1.21 -12.25 10.02
C ASP A 222 0.21 -12.44 10.56
N SER A 223 1.04 -11.41 10.44
CA SER A 223 2.46 -11.48 10.82
C SER A 223 2.68 -11.68 12.32
N ARG A 224 1.72 -11.30 13.17
CA ARG A 224 1.81 -11.49 14.62
C ARG A 224 1.96 -12.96 15.01
N LYS A 225 1.47 -13.88 14.18
CA LYS A 225 1.58 -15.33 14.40
C LYS A 225 3.00 -15.87 14.27
N VAL A 226 3.93 -15.08 13.72
CA VAL A 226 5.31 -15.50 13.44
C VAL A 226 6.35 -14.48 13.92
N THR A 227 5.93 -13.46 14.66
CA THR A 227 6.79 -12.41 15.16
C THR A 227 6.49 -12.16 16.64
N GLU A 228 7.54 -11.92 17.41
CA GLU A 228 7.47 -11.43 18.78
C GLU A 228 8.32 -10.16 18.86
N PHE A 229 7.85 -9.13 19.56
CA PHE A 229 8.63 -7.89 19.72
C PHE A 229 9.61 -8.03 20.89
N VAL A 230 10.91 -8.09 20.60
CA VAL A 230 11.96 -8.39 21.59
C VAL A 230 12.83 -7.20 21.99
N ASP A 231 12.81 -6.12 21.21
CA ASP A 231 13.66 -4.96 21.46
C ASP A 231 13.23 -4.19 22.72
N PRO A 232 14.17 -3.58 23.46
CA PRO A 232 13.85 -2.89 24.70
C PRO A 232 12.95 -1.68 24.44
N TYR A 233 11.88 -1.55 25.21
CA TYR A 233 10.98 -0.40 25.20
C TYR A 233 11.02 0.29 26.58
N PRO A 234 11.11 1.63 26.66
CA PRO A 234 10.94 2.63 25.60
C PRO A 234 12.25 3.09 24.93
N GLU A 235 13.34 2.32 25.04
CA GLU A 235 14.61 2.66 24.36
C GLU A 235 14.45 2.65 22.84
N THR A 236 13.61 1.73 22.34
CA THR A 236 13.09 1.71 20.97
C THR A 236 11.64 2.17 20.92
N ASP A 237 11.09 2.33 19.71
CA ASP A 237 9.74 2.86 19.50
C ASP A 237 8.61 1.83 19.72
N GLY A 238 8.95 0.57 19.95
CA GLY A 238 7.99 -0.51 20.15
C GLY A 238 7.25 -0.95 18.88
N ILE A 239 7.74 -0.56 17.69
CA ILE A 239 7.12 -0.81 16.39
C ILE A 239 8.13 -1.42 15.40
N HIS A 240 9.29 -0.78 15.23
CA HIS A 240 10.26 -1.18 14.22
C HIS A 240 11.21 -2.25 14.76
N TYR A 241 11.35 -3.33 13.99
CA TYR A 241 12.16 -4.47 14.36
C TYR A 241 13.65 -4.24 14.03
N GLY A 242 14.52 -4.73 14.90
CA GLY A 242 15.92 -4.99 14.60
C GLY A 242 16.12 -5.83 13.33
N ALA A 243 17.31 -5.71 12.73
CA ALA A 243 17.59 -6.33 11.43
C ALA A 243 17.50 -7.86 11.44
N THR A 244 17.77 -8.52 12.56
CA THR A 244 17.73 -9.98 12.69
C THR A 244 16.29 -10.49 12.65
N GLU A 245 15.43 -9.90 13.46
CA GLU A 245 14.03 -10.30 13.62
C GLU A 245 13.23 -9.89 12.38
N ALA A 246 13.53 -8.74 11.78
CA ALA A 246 12.94 -8.31 10.51
C ALA A 246 13.26 -9.29 9.35
N LYS A 247 14.47 -9.87 9.31
CA LYS A 247 14.83 -10.91 8.33
C LYS A 247 14.07 -12.21 8.59
N ALA A 248 14.01 -12.64 9.85
CA ALA A 248 13.25 -13.84 10.23
C ALA A 248 11.76 -13.71 9.89
N TRP A 249 11.18 -12.52 10.08
CA TRP A 249 9.83 -12.22 9.64
C TRP A 249 9.68 -12.37 8.11
N ALA A 250 10.59 -11.79 7.32
CA ALA A 250 10.58 -11.94 5.86
C ALA A 250 10.73 -13.41 5.42
N ASP A 251 11.55 -14.20 6.12
CA ASP A 251 11.72 -15.63 5.90
C ASP A 251 10.42 -16.43 6.11
N ASN A 252 9.61 -16.06 7.09
CA ASN A 252 8.31 -16.70 7.32
C ASN A 252 7.26 -16.26 6.29
N VAL A 253 7.26 -14.97 5.92
CA VAL A 253 6.36 -14.43 4.89
C VAL A 253 6.61 -15.11 3.54
N ILE A 254 7.87 -15.23 3.10
CA ILE A 254 8.14 -15.83 1.79
C ILE A 254 7.72 -17.30 1.73
N LYS A 255 7.81 -18.05 2.82
CA LYS A 255 7.40 -19.47 2.86
C LYS A 255 5.90 -19.61 2.65
N ASP A 256 5.08 -18.78 3.31
CA ASP A 256 3.62 -18.79 3.09
C ASP A 256 3.28 -18.26 1.69
N PHE A 257 3.96 -17.20 1.24
CA PHE A 257 3.77 -16.65 -0.10
C PHE A 257 4.01 -17.69 -1.19
N LEU A 258 5.15 -18.41 -1.15
CA LEU A 258 5.48 -19.44 -2.14
C LEU A 258 4.49 -20.61 -2.10
N LYS A 259 3.95 -20.94 -0.93
CA LYS A 259 2.88 -21.93 -0.79
C LYS A 259 1.57 -21.42 -1.42
N TYR A 260 1.22 -20.16 -1.18
CA TYR A 260 0.01 -19.52 -1.71
C TYR A 260 0.03 -19.44 -3.25
N VAL A 261 1.14 -18.98 -3.83
CA VAL A 261 1.23 -18.82 -5.28
C VAL A 261 1.36 -20.15 -6.00
N GLY A 262 1.86 -21.19 -5.32
CA GLY A 262 2.16 -22.50 -5.88
C GLY A 262 3.48 -22.50 -6.65
N VAL A 263 4.23 -23.61 -6.58
CA VAL A 263 5.54 -23.75 -7.24
C VAL A 263 5.43 -23.57 -8.77
N GLU A 264 4.27 -23.84 -9.35
CA GLU A 264 3.99 -23.68 -10.79
C GLU A 264 3.71 -22.25 -11.24
N ALA A 265 3.48 -21.31 -10.31
CA ALA A 265 3.30 -19.91 -10.64
C ALA A 265 4.63 -19.19 -10.92
N VAL A 266 5.78 -19.80 -10.66
CA VAL A 266 7.08 -19.21 -10.97
C VAL A 266 7.37 -19.37 -12.46
N GLY A 267 7.57 -18.25 -13.15
CA GLY A 267 7.92 -18.27 -14.58
C GLY A 267 6.74 -18.48 -15.53
N ARG A 268 5.49 -18.32 -15.07
CA ARG A 268 4.28 -18.37 -15.92
C ARG A 268 3.36 -17.22 -15.57
N ARG A 269 2.83 -16.50 -16.58
CA ARG A 269 1.71 -15.56 -16.40
C ARG A 269 0.59 -16.27 -15.62
N ALA A 270 -0.01 -15.60 -14.64
CA ALA A 270 -1.04 -16.21 -13.81
C ALA A 270 -2.14 -16.85 -14.69
N LEU A 271 -2.63 -18.02 -14.26
CA LEU A 271 -3.72 -18.72 -14.94
C LEU A 271 -4.97 -17.84 -15.01
N ASP A 272 -5.79 -18.17 -16.01
CA ASP A 272 -7.00 -17.49 -16.45
C ASP A 272 -7.80 -16.81 -15.30
N PRO A 273 -8.16 -15.52 -15.39
CA PRO A 273 -9.02 -14.80 -14.43
C PRO A 273 -10.41 -15.44 -14.20
N SER A 274 -10.71 -16.55 -14.89
CA SER A 274 -11.87 -17.42 -14.66
C SER A 274 -11.69 -18.46 -13.54
N GLU A 275 -10.49 -18.63 -12.95
CA GLU A 275 -10.36 -19.42 -11.71
C GLU A 275 -11.10 -18.73 -10.56
N PRO A 276 -12.14 -19.37 -9.98
CA PRO A 276 -13.09 -18.67 -9.14
C PRO A 276 -12.49 -18.36 -7.76
N PHE A 277 -12.17 -17.08 -7.55
CA PHE A 277 -12.50 -16.45 -6.27
C PHE A 277 -13.95 -16.00 -6.36
N ASP A 278 -14.76 -16.34 -5.36
CA ASP A 278 -16.20 -16.06 -5.24
C ASP A 278 -16.47 -14.55 -5.16
N ASN A 279 -16.22 -13.84 -6.27
CA ASN A 279 -16.46 -12.41 -6.44
C ASN A 279 -17.94 -12.22 -6.78
N LYS A 280 -18.79 -12.24 -5.76
CA LYS A 280 -20.12 -11.62 -5.89
C LYS A 280 -19.90 -10.13 -6.13
N SER A 281 -20.01 -9.72 -7.38
CA SER A 281 -19.99 -8.32 -7.79
C SER A 281 -21.11 -7.56 -7.08
N TYR A 282 -20.76 -6.73 -6.09
CA TYR A 282 -21.71 -5.78 -5.52
C TYR A 282 -21.80 -4.57 -6.44
N LYS A 283 -23.01 -4.27 -6.93
CA LYS A 283 -23.28 -3.04 -7.66
C LYS A 283 -23.18 -1.86 -6.70
N ILE A 284 -22.12 -1.07 -6.83
CA ILE A 284 -21.90 0.17 -6.09
C ILE A 284 -22.94 1.20 -6.53
N LYS A 285 -23.70 1.75 -5.58
CA LYS A 285 -24.41 3.02 -5.78
C LYS A 285 -23.37 4.13 -5.81
N LYS A 286 -23.30 4.87 -6.92
CA LYS A 286 -22.51 6.11 -7.04
C LYS A 286 -22.89 7.05 -5.89
N ALA A 287 -21.94 7.38 -5.03
CA ALA A 287 -21.99 8.60 -4.25
C ALA A 287 -21.56 9.75 -5.16
N GLU A 288 -22.29 10.87 -5.11
CA GLU A 288 -21.86 12.09 -5.78
C GLU A 288 -20.66 12.68 -5.01
N PRO A 289 -19.54 13.00 -5.68
CA PRO A 289 -18.40 13.61 -5.03
C PRO A 289 -18.66 15.10 -4.80
N VAL A 290 -18.50 15.54 -3.55
CA VAL A 290 -18.11 16.92 -3.27
C VAL A 290 -16.59 16.94 -3.29
N ASP A 291 -15.99 17.81 -4.10
CA ASP A 291 -14.55 17.93 -4.30
C ASP A 291 -13.93 18.95 -3.30
N PRO A 292 -13.31 18.51 -2.19
CA PRO A 292 -12.61 19.41 -1.26
C PRO A 292 -11.28 19.96 -1.81
N SER A 293 -10.76 19.45 -2.93
CA SER A 293 -9.48 19.89 -3.52
C SER A 293 -9.59 21.20 -4.32
N ALA A 294 -10.81 21.67 -4.60
CA ALA A 294 -11.08 22.96 -5.23
C ALA A 294 -11.09 24.15 -4.26
N ILE A 295 -10.97 23.92 -2.95
CA ILE A 295 -11.05 24.98 -1.94
C ILE A 295 -9.69 25.68 -1.79
N VAL A 296 -9.61 26.93 -2.27
CA VAL A 296 -8.47 27.82 -1.99
C VAL A 296 -8.60 28.34 -0.56
N TRP A 297 -7.81 27.79 0.36
CA TRP A 297 -7.76 28.22 1.76
C TRP A 297 -7.20 29.64 1.88
N GLY A 298 -8.00 30.55 2.42
CA GLY A 298 -7.69 31.99 2.54
C GLY A 298 -7.72 32.50 3.96
N GLU A 299 -7.69 33.83 4.12
CA GLU A 299 -7.91 34.48 5.41
C GLU A 299 -9.31 34.17 5.95
N ILE A 300 -9.41 33.89 7.25
CA ILE A 300 -10.69 33.74 7.95
C ILE A 300 -10.71 34.59 9.22
N ASP A 301 -11.88 35.13 9.56
CA ASP A 301 -12.17 35.70 10.88
C ASP A 301 -13.17 34.78 11.56
N VAL A 302 -12.79 34.22 12.71
CA VAL A 302 -13.51 33.10 13.32
C VAL A 302 -13.53 33.20 14.83
N GLN A 303 -14.69 32.87 15.42
CA GLN A 303 -14.85 32.62 16.83
C GLN A 303 -14.68 31.12 17.11
N VAL A 304 -13.79 30.80 18.03
CA VAL A 304 -13.35 29.43 18.31
C VAL A 304 -13.30 29.13 19.80
N ARG A 305 -13.49 27.85 20.17
CA ARG A 305 -13.35 27.31 21.53
C ARG A 305 -12.29 26.23 21.57
N LEU A 306 -11.29 26.35 22.44
CA LEU A 306 -10.21 25.37 22.55
C LEU A 306 -10.76 24.03 23.07
N LYS A 307 -10.62 22.95 22.28
CA LYS A 307 -11.08 21.60 22.66
C LYS A 307 -9.93 20.69 23.07
N THR A 308 -8.82 20.75 22.32
CA THR A 308 -7.66 19.89 22.55
C THR A 308 -6.38 20.68 22.33
N LYS A 309 -5.35 20.36 23.12
CA LYS A 309 -4.04 20.98 23.01
C LYS A 309 -2.95 19.94 22.95
N THR A 310 -1.89 20.25 22.20
CA THR A 310 -0.66 19.47 22.31
C THR A 310 -0.04 19.54 23.70
N ILE A 311 0.50 18.42 24.17
CA ILE A 311 1.31 18.36 25.39
C ILE A 311 2.49 19.31 25.20
N MET A 312 2.59 20.26 26.12
CA MET A 312 3.62 21.29 26.04
C MET A 312 5.00 20.63 26.19
N PRO A 313 5.92 20.80 25.22
CA PRO A 313 7.27 20.28 25.35
C PRO A 313 7.98 20.97 26.52
N ASN A 314 8.89 20.25 27.18
CA ASN A 314 9.77 20.87 28.17
C ASN A 314 10.67 21.90 27.48
N VAL A 315 10.77 23.13 28.01
CA VAL A 315 11.64 24.18 27.44
C VAL A 315 13.09 23.73 27.30
N LYS A 316 13.56 22.80 28.14
CA LYS A 316 14.92 22.25 28.04
C LYS A 316 15.07 21.18 26.95
N SER A 317 13.97 20.59 26.47
CA SER A 317 13.98 19.54 25.45
C SER A 317 13.72 20.05 24.02
N VAL A 318 13.41 21.33 23.84
CA VAL A 318 13.28 21.92 22.50
C VAL A 318 14.65 22.13 21.85
N THR A 319 14.78 21.63 20.63
CA THR A 319 16.01 21.72 19.82
C THR A 319 16.36 23.16 19.47
N TYR A 320 15.35 24.00 19.24
CA TYR A 320 15.50 25.40 18.84
C TYR A 320 15.05 26.39 19.91
N ARG A 321 15.42 27.67 19.74
CA ARG A 321 15.02 28.75 20.67
C ARG A 321 13.50 28.96 20.73
N SER A 322 12.77 28.53 19.72
CA SER A 322 11.31 28.66 19.62
C SER A 322 10.72 27.40 19.00
N CYS A 323 9.50 27.06 19.40
CA CYS A 323 8.73 25.98 18.78
C CYS A 323 7.25 26.35 18.65
N LEU A 324 6.60 25.74 17.68
CA LEU A 324 5.15 25.76 17.57
C LEU A 324 4.55 24.57 18.35
N VAL A 325 3.33 24.75 18.81
CA VAL A 325 2.46 23.70 19.34
C VAL A 325 1.13 23.80 18.60
N LEU A 326 0.53 22.67 18.27
CA LEU A 326 -0.74 22.63 17.57
C LEU A 326 -1.90 22.49 18.55
N TYR A 327 -2.89 23.38 18.44
CA TYR A 327 -4.13 23.32 19.21
C TYR A 327 -5.32 23.14 18.27
N GLU A 328 -6.31 22.40 18.73
CA GLU A 328 -7.53 22.11 17.98
C GLU A 328 -8.72 22.76 18.68
N TYR A 329 -9.46 23.53 17.89
CA TYR A 329 -10.54 24.37 18.33
C TYR A 329 -11.85 23.95 17.66
N GLU A 330 -12.95 24.01 18.40
CA GLU A 330 -14.31 24.01 17.86
C GLU A 330 -14.60 25.39 17.25
N VAL A 331 -15.08 25.43 16.01
CA VAL A 331 -15.53 26.63 15.33
C VAL A 331 -16.94 26.95 15.81
N ILE A 332 -17.07 28.02 16.58
CA ILE A 332 -18.38 28.52 17.04
C ILE A 332 -19.07 29.26 15.90
N LYS A 333 -18.30 30.10 15.19
CA LYS A 333 -18.82 30.98 14.15
C LYS A 333 -17.70 31.44 13.23
N VAL A 334 -17.95 31.50 11.92
CA VAL A 334 -17.10 32.17 10.93
C VAL A 334 -17.70 33.55 10.64
N ASP A 335 -17.00 34.61 11.03
CA ASP A 335 -17.42 36.00 10.83
C ASP A 335 -17.07 36.52 9.43
N SER A 336 -15.96 36.06 8.86
CA SER A 336 -15.60 36.29 7.45
C SER A 336 -14.66 35.22 6.90
N GLY A 337 -14.64 35.05 5.57
CA GLY A 337 -13.92 33.96 4.90
C GLY A 337 -14.74 32.68 4.77
N TYR A 338 -14.14 31.61 4.26
CA TYR A 338 -14.80 30.31 4.08
C TYR A 338 -14.07 29.23 4.87
N TYR A 339 -14.78 28.59 5.81
CA TYR A 339 -14.29 27.43 6.55
C TYR A 339 -15.45 26.49 6.87
N PRO A 340 -15.56 25.32 6.20
CA PRO A 340 -16.75 24.47 6.29
C PRO A 340 -16.72 23.45 7.44
N TYR A 341 -15.64 23.41 8.22
CA TYR A 341 -15.44 22.39 9.25
C TYR A 341 -15.77 22.91 10.66
N GLU A 342 -16.32 22.02 11.48
CA GLU A 342 -16.61 22.28 12.90
C GLU A 342 -15.35 22.39 13.76
N MET A 343 -14.22 21.85 13.28
CA MET A 343 -12.95 21.84 14.00
C MET A 343 -11.85 22.51 13.18
N LEU A 344 -11.07 23.36 13.84
CA LEU A 344 -10.03 24.19 13.26
C LEU A 344 -8.71 24.01 14.01
N ARG A 345 -7.60 23.94 13.27
CA ARG A 345 -6.26 23.82 13.84
C ARG A 345 -5.52 25.12 13.78
N ILE A 346 -5.00 25.53 14.92
CA ILE A 346 -4.24 26.76 15.05
C ILE A 346 -2.88 26.44 15.67
N ALA A 347 -1.81 26.72 14.92
CA ALA A 347 -0.47 26.66 15.42
C ALA A 347 -0.16 27.90 16.27
N HIS A 348 0.35 27.66 17.48
CA HIS A 348 0.76 28.70 18.41
C HIS A 348 2.24 28.57 18.73
N PHE A 349 2.91 29.69 18.97
CA PHE A 349 4.21 29.65 19.64
C PHE A 349 4.02 29.12 21.06
N GLY A 350 4.38 27.86 21.32
CA GLY A 350 4.36 27.29 22.68
C GLY A 350 5.55 27.76 23.51
N VAL A 351 6.72 27.78 22.87
CA VAL A 351 7.97 28.33 23.39
C VAL A 351 8.48 29.39 22.42
N TYR A 352 8.88 30.54 22.96
CA TYR A 352 9.56 31.59 22.21
C TYR A 352 10.76 32.11 23.00
N ASN A 353 11.92 32.14 22.37
CA ASN A 353 13.19 32.52 23.00
C ASN A 353 13.45 31.80 24.35
N ARG A 354 13.26 30.47 24.36
CA ARG A 354 13.40 29.59 25.53
C ARG A 354 12.53 29.99 26.73
N LYS A 355 11.36 30.58 26.47
CA LYS A 355 10.33 30.85 27.48
C LYS A 355 8.98 30.39 26.99
N TYR A 356 8.16 29.81 27.88
CA TYR A 356 6.77 29.53 27.57
C TYR A 356 6.05 30.84 27.23
N THR A 357 5.26 30.84 26.16
CA THR A 357 4.43 32.01 25.83
C THR A 357 3.12 31.99 26.62
N PRO A 358 2.35 33.09 26.67
CA PRO A 358 1.02 33.08 27.30
C PRO A 358 0.07 32.02 26.72
N LYS A 359 0.25 31.63 25.45
CA LYS A 359 -0.59 30.66 24.74
C LYS A 359 -0.46 29.25 25.33
N SER A 360 0.68 28.92 25.93
CA SER A 360 0.86 27.63 26.63
C SER A 360 -0.13 27.42 27.78
N ARG A 361 -0.64 28.52 28.35
CA ARG A 361 -1.54 28.53 29.52
C ARG A 361 -3.02 28.55 29.16
N TYR A 362 -3.39 28.52 27.87
CA TYR A 362 -4.80 28.41 27.48
C TYR A 362 -5.43 27.16 28.10
N ARG A 363 -6.65 27.26 28.60
CA ARG A 363 -7.36 26.12 29.19
C ARG A 363 -8.35 25.58 28.17
N ILE A 364 -8.64 24.28 28.24
CA ILE A 364 -9.76 23.72 27.48
C ILE A 364 -11.03 24.50 27.82
N GLY A 365 -11.84 24.81 26.81
CA GLY A 365 -12.99 25.71 26.91
C GLY A 365 -12.67 27.19 26.70
N TYR A 366 -11.40 27.57 26.53
CA TYR A 366 -11.03 28.97 26.23
C TYR A 366 -11.62 29.40 24.88
N GLU A 367 -12.41 30.47 24.89
CA GLU A 367 -13.02 31.05 23.69
C GLU A 367 -12.31 32.33 23.24
N LYS A 368 -12.18 32.51 21.92
CA LYS A 368 -11.60 33.72 21.33
C LYS A 368 -12.04 33.92 19.89
N ALA A 369 -12.12 35.18 19.48
CA ALA A 369 -12.22 35.57 18.08
C ALA A 369 -10.84 35.95 17.54
N TRP A 370 -10.46 35.40 16.38
CA TRP A 370 -9.18 35.67 15.72
C TRP A 370 -9.32 35.78 14.21
N LYS A 371 -8.53 36.69 13.65
CA LYS A 371 -8.14 36.65 12.24
C LYS A 371 -7.00 35.66 12.06
N LEU A 372 -7.20 34.71 11.16
CA LEU A 372 -6.31 33.61 10.93
C LEU A 372 -5.91 33.54 9.45
N MET A 373 -4.67 33.11 9.23
CA MET A 373 -4.14 32.82 7.89
C MET A 373 -3.64 31.38 7.84
N PRO A 374 -3.73 30.69 6.70
CA PRO A 374 -3.10 29.39 6.53
C PRO A 374 -1.60 29.50 6.84
N LEU A 375 -1.06 28.55 7.61
CA LEU A 375 0.35 28.51 8.02
C LEU A 375 1.29 28.55 6.81
N THR A 376 0.87 27.99 5.68
CA THR A 376 1.60 27.99 4.39
C THR A 376 1.89 29.39 3.87
N VAL A 377 1.11 30.41 4.25
CA VAL A 377 1.32 31.81 3.87
C VAL A 377 2.54 32.43 4.56
N TYR A 378 3.04 31.82 5.64
CA TYR A 378 4.23 32.28 6.36
C TYR A 378 5.39 31.27 6.28
N PRO A 379 6.19 31.28 5.18
CA PRO A 379 7.29 30.33 4.98
C PRO A 379 8.35 30.29 6.08
N SER A 380 8.52 31.38 6.83
CA SER A 380 9.45 31.45 7.96
C SER A 380 8.91 30.77 9.21
N ILE A 381 7.58 30.81 9.41
CA ILE A 381 6.89 30.19 10.56
C ILE A 381 6.65 28.70 10.29
N SER A 382 6.30 28.33 9.05
CA SER A 382 6.03 26.93 8.67
C SER A 382 7.24 26.01 8.80
N LYS A 383 8.47 26.57 8.79
CA LYS A 383 9.72 25.83 8.98
C LYS A 383 10.12 25.66 10.46
N ILE A 384 9.41 26.30 11.39
CA ILE A 384 9.72 26.18 12.82
C ILE A 384 9.29 24.79 13.29
N GLN A 385 10.13 24.15 14.10
CA GLN A 385 9.79 22.88 14.75
C GLN A 385 8.42 22.98 15.41
N MET A 386 7.50 22.13 14.98
CA MET A 386 6.16 22.01 15.51
C MET A 386 6.07 20.74 16.33
N PHE A 387 5.63 20.88 17.57
CA PHE A 387 5.16 19.76 18.37
C PHE A 387 3.69 19.61 18.07
N ASP A 388 3.35 18.47 17.50
CA ASP A 388 1.99 18.05 17.24
C ASP A 388 1.88 16.59 17.66
N ASP A 389 1.25 16.38 18.81
CA ASP A 389 0.84 15.07 19.31
C ASP A 389 -0.67 14.85 19.15
N LEU A 390 -1.35 15.73 18.39
CA LEU A 390 -2.74 15.55 18.00
C LEU A 390 -2.77 14.54 16.82
N GLU A 391 -3.87 13.78 16.68
CA GLU A 391 -4.05 12.87 15.54
C GLU A 391 -3.84 13.64 14.24
N VAL A 392 -3.15 13.14 13.23
CA VAL A 392 -2.91 13.94 12.01
C VAL A 392 -4.23 14.18 11.24
N ASP A 393 -4.46 15.41 10.77
CA ASP A 393 -5.63 15.77 9.94
C ASP A 393 -5.09 16.47 8.71
N PHE A 394 -5.05 15.72 7.60
CA PHE A 394 -4.50 16.17 6.33
C PHE A 394 -5.55 16.85 5.44
N ASP A 395 -6.82 16.79 5.84
CA ASP A 395 -7.94 17.37 5.09
C ASP A 395 -8.14 18.85 5.44
N LYS A 396 -7.54 19.30 6.55
CA LYS A 396 -7.68 20.67 7.06
C LYS A 396 -6.34 21.40 7.05
N PRO A 397 -6.29 22.64 6.53
CA PRO A 397 -5.09 23.46 6.67
C PRO A 397 -4.86 23.82 8.14
N ILE A 398 -3.59 23.89 8.53
CA ILE A 398 -3.19 24.48 9.80
C ILE A 398 -3.19 26.00 9.63
N TYR A 399 -3.85 26.70 10.53
CA TYR A 399 -3.87 28.16 10.57
C TYR A 399 -2.89 28.71 11.62
N VAL A 400 -2.55 29.99 11.49
CA VAL A 400 -1.88 30.79 12.52
C VAL A 400 -2.63 32.09 12.72
N ILE A 401 -2.53 32.66 13.93
CA ILE A 401 -3.05 34.00 14.20
C ILE A 401 -2.31 34.99 13.31
N LYS A 402 -3.06 35.73 12.48
CA LYS A 402 -2.53 36.77 11.60
C LYS A 402 -1.75 37.77 12.46
N GLN A 403 -0.49 37.99 12.11
CA GLN A 403 0.32 39.04 12.75
C GLN A 403 -0.08 40.38 12.14
N SER A 404 -0.38 41.35 13.02
CA SER A 404 -0.75 42.72 12.66
C SER A 404 0.38 43.44 11.94
#